data_AF-A0A917L1P8-F1
#
_entry.id   AF-A0A917L1P8-F1
#
_cell.length_a   1.000
_cell.length_b   1.000
_cell.length_c   1.000
_cell.angle_alpha   90.00
_cell.angle_beta   90.00
_cell.angle_gamma   90.00
#
_symmetry.space_group_name_H-M   'P 1'
#
loop_
_entity.id
_entity.type
_entity.pdbx_description
1 polymer ?
#
loop_
_entity_poly.entity_id
_entity_poly.type
_entity_poly.pdbx_seq_one_letter_code
_entity_poly.pdbx_strand_id
1 'polypeptide(L)'
;MGDGVSGHHETGGAQTHRRPVPGRLDIARHAGETSAYGGIRAVVLDDGVERGVRALEFTTGGGLRFDVLVDRAMDIGLAEMDGVSVGWRSRTGFRHPGLHENADEEGLSWLRSMSGLVVTAGLDHTLFGGDVDAGHYRYPPRPTVRHGLHGRVANIPARLIGYGHEWTSEDRCVLWAEGEVTQATNFGEHLTLRRRIEADLGGTEIRLHDVVTNAGFDPTPHMFLYHVNVGWPFLDSGTRFVADIDATVWQSDSVAEQGVDHLCFDQPLPGFVEQVYEHRLVADEQGRHRVALVNEALGQSFELDVDAAAFPHFFQWLNLREGGWAVGLEPSTHAVAGDAAAREDGSMIWLAHGQQRSYDSVFRFGGITATR
;
A
#
# COMPACT_ATOMS: atom_id res chain seq x y z
N MET A 1 62.05 -22.81 -1.63
CA MET A 1 61.18 -22.30 -2.71
C MET A 1 60.12 -23.37 -2.95
N GLY A 2 58.86 -23.25 -2.61
CA GLY A 2 58.13 -22.28 -1.82
C GLY A 2 56.97 -23.04 -1.15
N ASP A 3 56.65 -22.65 0.08
CA ASP A 3 55.53 -23.21 0.84
C ASP A 3 54.21 -22.62 0.32
N GLY A 4 53.25 -23.51 0.06
CA GLY A 4 51.88 -23.14 -0.29
C GLY A 4 51.08 -22.83 0.97
N VAL A 5 50.47 -21.65 1.01
CA VAL A 5 49.42 -21.30 1.97
C VAL A 5 48.15 -21.02 1.17
N SER A 6 47.20 -21.94 1.28
CA SER A 6 45.82 -21.77 0.82
C SER A 6 45.08 -20.84 1.79
N GLY A 7 44.78 -19.62 1.34
CA GLY A 7 43.90 -18.70 2.06
C GLY A 7 42.44 -19.07 1.82
N HIS A 8 41.78 -19.59 2.85
CA HIS A 8 40.33 -19.59 2.94
C HIS A 8 39.86 -18.15 3.18
N HIS A 9 39.13 -17.57 2.23
CA HIS A 9 38.32 -16.38 2.49
C HIS A 9 37.03 -16.83 3.17
N GLU A 10 37.00 -16.74 4.50
CA GLU A 10 35.75 -16.68 5.24
C GLU A 10 35.09 -15.32 4.95
N THR A 11 34.01 -15.33 4.18
CA THR A 11 33.07 -14.20 4.12
C THR A 11 32.28 -14.19 5.42
N GLY A 12 32.81 -13.50 6.42
CA GLY A 12 32.08 -13.19 7.65
C GLY A 12 30.83 -12.38 7.32
N GLY A 13 29.66 -13.02 7.36
CA GLY A 13 28.38 -12.33 7.33
C GLY A 13 28.32 -11.36 8.52
N ALA A 14 28.18 -10.07 8.24
CA ALA A 14 27.97 -9.07 9.26
C ALA A 14 26.62 -9.35 9.93
N GLN A 15 26.65 -10.01 11.09
CA GLN A 15 25.50 -10.03 11.98
C GLN A 15 25.25 -8.58 12.41
N THR A 16 24.21 -7.97 11.84
CA THR A 16 23.72 -6.66 12.28
C THR A 16 23.18 -6.85 13.70
N HIS A 17 24.03 -6.62 14.71
CA HIS A 17 23.59 -6.53 16.10
C HIS A 17 22.72 -5.29 16.25
N ARG A 18 21.41 -5.42 15.96
CA ARG A 18 20.43 -4.39 16.31
C ARG A 18 20.49 -4.19 17.82
N ARG A 19 20.66 -2.94 18.24
CA ARG A 19 20.64 -2.60 19.67
C ARG A 19 19.28 -3.00 20.26
N PRO A 20 19.22 -3.48 21.51
CA PRO A 20 17.94 -3.68 22.19
C PRO A 20 17.09 -2.42 22.11
N VAL A 21 15.80 -2.57 21.86
CA VAL A 21 14.86 -1.44 21.87
C VAL A 21 14.83 -0.88 23.29
N PRO A 22 15.13 0.41 23.50
CA PRO A 22 15.21 0.98 24.83
C PRO A 22 13.81 1.17 25.42
N GLY A 23 13.67 0.85 26.71
CA GLY A 23 12.47 1.15 27.48
C GLY A 23 12.35 2.65 27.78
N ARG A 24 11.19 3.08 28.31
CA ARG A 24 10.90 4.50 28.59
C ARG A 24 11.93 5.12 29.52
N LEU A 25 12.30 4.39 30.57
CA LEU A 25 13.28 4.87 31.56
C LEU A 25 14.68 4.97 30.95
N ASP A 26 15.06 4.07 30.03
CA ASP A 26 16.36 4.12 29.38
C ASP A 26 16.47 5.31 28.45
N ILE A 27 15.43 5.62 27.67
CA ILE A 27 15.38 6.82 26.85
C ILE A 27 15.47 8.07 27.75
N ALA A 28 14.65 8.16 28.79
CA ALA A 28 14.64 9.32 29.69
C ALA A 28 15.98 9.55 30.42
N ARG A 29 16.78 8.51 30.62
CA ARG A 29 18.13 8.61 31.20
C ARG A 29 19.17 9.14 30.22
N HIS A 30 19.04 8.82 28.93
CA HIS A 30 20.07 9.10 27.91
C HIS A 30 19.73 10.29 27.01
N ALA A 31 18.46 10.66 26.90
CA ALA A 31 17.97 11.69 25.99
C ALA A 31 16.89 12.57 26.66
N GLY A 32 16.71 13.78 26.12
CA GLY A 32 15.64 14.69 26.55
C GLY A 32 14.26 14.34 26.00
N GLU A 33 14.19 13.58 24.90
CA GLU A 33 12.95 13.23 24.19
C GLU A 33 13.05 11.87 23.49
N THR A 34 11.91 11.18 23.33
CA THR A 34 11.81 9.92 22.57
C THR A 34 12.29 10.06 21.13
N SER A 35 12.11 11.24 20.54
CA SER A 35 12.51 11.60 19.17
C SER A 35 14.01 11.39 18.89
N ALA A 36 14.86 11.34 19.93
CA ALA A 36 16.27 10.99 19.79
C ALA A 36 16.51 9.54 19.31
N TYR A 37 15.55 8.65 19.55
CA TYR A 37 15.59 7.27 19.07
C TYR A 37 14.66 7.06 17.86
N GLY A 38 13.44 7.59 17.94
CA GLY A 38 12.44 7.50 16.88
C GLY A 38 11.20 8.32 17.22
N GLY A 39 10.38 8.60 16.22
CA GLY A 39 9.22 9.47 16.37
C GLY A 39 8.55 9.82 15.05
N ILE A 40 7.65 10.78 15.13
CA ILE A 40 6.87 11.28 13.98
C ILE A 40 7.13 12.78 13.86
N ARG A 41 7.44 13.24 12.65
CA ARG A 41 7.59 14.66 12.32
C ARG A 41 6.54 15.07 11.30
N ALA A 42 5.76 16.10 11.61
CA ALA A 42 4.85 16.71 10.63
C ALA A 42 5.61 17.71 9.76
N VAL A 43 5.42 17.60 8.45
CA VAL A 43 6.05 18.47 7.45
C VAL A 43 5.05 18.87 6.36
N VAL A 44 5.37 19.91 5.61
CA VAL A 44 4.67 20.29 4.37
C VAL A 44 5.70 20.25 3.25
N LEU A 45 5.45 19.44 2.23
CA LEU A 45 6.26 19.40 1.02
C LEU A 45 6.10 20.74 0.28
N ASP A 46 7.19 21.36 -0.15
CA ASP A 46 7.17 22.75 -0.66
C ASP A 46 7.67 22.88 -2.10
N ASP A 47 7.87 21.78 -2.83
CA ASP A 47 8.44 21.84 -4.19
C ASP A 47 7.61 21.09 -5.24
N GLY A 48 7.68 21.58 -6.47
CA GLY A 48 7.08 20.98 -7.65
C GLY A 48 5.60 20.62 -7.49
N VAL A 49 5.24 19.43 -7.99
CA VAL A 49 3.88 18.89 -7.93
C VAL A 49 3.45 18.49 -6.53
N GLU A 50 4.38 18.35 -5.59
CA GLU A 50 4.13 17.95 -4.20
C GLU A 50 3.86 19.15 -3.29
N ARG A 51 4.12 20.39 -3.77
CA ARG A 51 3.94 21.62 -3.00
C ARG A 51 2.55 21.69 -2.34
N GLY A 52 2.55 21.89 -1.03
CA GLY A 52 1.37 21.98 -0.18
C GLY A 52 0.94 20.67 0.45
N VAL A 53 1.47 19.51 0.01
CA VAL A 53 1.10 18.21 0.58
C VAL A 53 1.67 18.09 1.99
N ARG A 54 0.79 17.90 2.97
CA ARG A 54 1.13 17.58 4.35
C ARG A 54 1.55 16.11 4.46
N ALA A 55 2.64 15.86 5.15
CA ALA A 55 3.13 14.51 5.43
C ALA A 55 3.52 14.33 6.91
N LEU A 56 3.44 13.09 7.38
CA LEU A 56 3.97 12.66 8.66
C LEU A 56 5.11 11.69 8.41
N GLU A 57 6.34 12.10 8.73
CA GLU A 57 7.52 11.27 8.56
C GLU A 57 7.74 10.43 9.82
N PHE A 58 7.65 9.11 9.70
CA PHE A 58 7.91 8.15 10.75
C PHE A 58 9.38 7.70 10.69
N THR A 59 10.03 7.67 11.85
CA THR A 59 11.31 7.01 12.04
C THR A 59 11.18 6.09 13.24
N THR A 60 11.25 4.78 13.04
CA THR A 60 11.07 3.83 14.15
C THR A 60 12.32 3.72 15.02
N GLY A 61 13.51 3.96 14.46
CA GLY A 61 14.79 3.65 15.10
C GLY A 61 15.24 2.20 14.93
N GLY A 62 14.39 1.34 14.33
CA GLY A 62 14.66 -0.06 14.00
C GLY A 62 15.18 -0.30 12.58
N GLY A 63 15.49 0.77 11.85
CA GLY A 63 15.85 0.73 10.42
C GLY A 63 14.71 1.13 9.48
N LEU A 64 13.46 1.08 9.95
CA LEU A 64 12.28 1.48 9.18
C LEU A 64 12.04 3.00 9.24
N ARG A 65 11.87 3.60 8.06
CA ARG A 65 11.40 4.98 7.87
C ARG A 65 10.32 5.01 6.81
N PHE A 66 9.26 5.77 7.01
CA PHE A 66 8.20 5.92 6.02
C PHE A 66 7.41 7.20 6.21
N ASP A 67 6.75 7.66 5.17
CA ASP A 67 5.93 8.86 5.21
C ASP A 67 4.45 8.53 5.01
N VAL A 68 3.59 9.16 5.79
CA VAL A 68 2.14 9.14 5.61
C VAL A 68 1.71 10.45 4.96
N LEU A 69 1.16 10.38 3.75
CA LEU A 69 0.73 11.53 2.96
C LEU A 69 -0.68 11.94 3.36
N VAL A 70 -0.80 12.86 4.33
CA VAL A 70 -2.08 13.28 4.92
C VAL A 70 -3.05 13.76 3.85
N ASP A 71 -2.56 14.50 2.85
CA ASP A 71 -3.42 15.03 1.79
C ASP A 71 -3.72 14.03 0.68
N ARG A 72 -3.23 12.80 0.77
CA ARG A 72 -3.45 11.74 -0.21
C ARG A 72 -3.98 10.48 0.47
N ALA A 73 -5.19 10.57 1.01
CA ALA A 73 -5.85 9.50 1.76
C ALA A 73 -5.11 8.95 3.00
N MET A 74 -4.08 9.65 3.52
CA MET A 74 -3.12 9.06 4.47
C MET A 74 -2.47 7.78 3.92
N ASP A 75 -2.23 7.74 2.62
CA ASP A 75 -1.47 6.68 1.99
C ASP A 75 0.01 6.75 2.38
N ILE A 76 0.68 5.59 2.30
CA ILE A 76 2.11 5.48 2.60
C ILE A 76 2.89 5.83 1.33
N GLY A 77 3.64 6.93 1.39
CA GLY A 77 4.46 7.42 0.28
C GLY A 77 5.80 6.69 0.23
N LEU A 78 6.84 7.34 0.74
CA LEU A 78 8.15 6.73 0.91
C LEU A 78 8.11 5.63 1.97
N ALA A 79 8.83 4.54 1.74
CA ALA A 79 9.13 3.54 2.77
C ALA A 79 10.51 2.95 2.52
N GLU A 80 11.34 2.92 3.55
CA GLU A 80 12.75 2.52 3.51
C GLU A 80 13.09 1.58 4.67
N MET A 81 13.92 0.57 4.40
CA MET A 81 14.51 -0.32 5.41
C MET A 81 16.03 -0.25 5.34
N ASP A 82 16.66 0.17 6.43
CA ASP A 82 18.12 0.26 6.55
C ASP A 82 18.78 1.06 5.40
N GLY A 83 18.07 2.10 4.93
CA GLY A 83 18.51 2.99 3.85
C GLY A 83 18.19 2.50 2.42
N VAL A 84 17.55 1.34 2.28
CA VAL A 84 17.06 0.81 0.98
C VAL A 84 15.60 1.20 0.80
N SER A 85 15.28 1.95 -0.26
CA SER A 85 13.89 2.28 -0.60
C SER A 85 13.14 1.06 -1.14
N VAL A 86 11.94 0.84 -0.59
CA VAL A 86 11.02 -0.24 -0.96
C VAL A 86 9.82 0.31 -1.71
N GLY A 87 9.21 1.39 -1.22
CA GLY A 87 8.06 2.01 -1.87
C GLY A 87 8.41 2.57 -3.26
N TRP A 88 7.58 2.28 -4.26
CA TRP A 88 7.78 2.81 -5.60
C TRP A 88 7.56 4.32 -5.66
N ARG A 89 8.51 5.04 -6.25
CA ARG A 89 8.36 6.46 -6.61
C ARG A 89 8.24 6.59 -8.11
N SER A 90 7.06 6.95 -8.57
CA SER A 90 6.83 7.17 -9.98
C SER A 90 7.24 8.59 -10.39
N ARG A 91 7.36 8.81 -11.70
CA ARG A 91 7.62 10.12 -12.30
C ARG A 91 6.53 11.17 -12.03
N THR A 92 5.39 10.77 -11.47
CA THR A 92 4.29 11.69 -11.16
C THR A 92 4.48 12.41 -9.83
N GLY A 93 5.37 11.89 -8.97
CA GLY A 93 5.56 12.37 -7.61
C GLY A 93 4.32 12.23 -6.73
N PHE A 94 4.41 12.74 -5.50
CA PHE A 94 3.25 12.86 -4.62
C PHE A 94 2.41 14.09 -4.98
N ARG A 95 1.87 14.09 -6.21
CA ARG A 95 1.02 15.13 -6.78
C ARG A 95 -0.03 15.62 -5.76
N HIS A 96 -0.06 16.94 -5.56
CA HIS A 96 -1.05 17.61 -4.73
C HIS A 96 -2.47 17.43 -5.30
N PRO A 97 -3.47 17.04 -4.49
CA PRO A 97 -4.85 16.84 -4.93
C PRO A 97 -5.47 18.01 -5.69
N GLY A 98 -5.15 19.25 -5.30
CA GLY A 98 -5.60 20.47 -5.98
C GLY A 98 -5.08 20.63 -7.43
N LEU A 99 -4.17 19.76 -7.89
CA LEU A 99 -3.71 19.68 -9.27
C LEU A 99 -4.34 18.50 -10.03
N HIS A 100 -5.24 17.74 -9.41
CA HIS A 100 -5.78 16.50 -9.95
C HIS A 100 -7.25 16.64 -10.35
N GLU A 101 -7.58 16.17 -11.55
CA GLU A 101 -8.94 16.19 -12.10
C GLU A 101 -9.37 14.76 -12.40
N ASN A 102 -10.24 14.19 -11.57
CA ASN A 102 -10.57 12.75 -11.62
C ASN A 102 -11.24 12.29 -12.93
N ALA A 103 -11.88 13.19 -13.67
CA ALA A 103 -12.60 12.87 -14.90
C ALA A 103 -11.76 13.10 -16.18
N ASP A 104 -10.55 13.64 -16.06
CA ASP A 104 -9.68 13.89 -17.22
C ASP A 104 -9.21 12.57 -17.86
N GLU A 105 -8.84 12.63 -19.14
CA GLU A 105 -8.44 11.47 -19.95
C GLU A 105 -9.46 10.33 -19.90
N GLU A 106 -10.76 10.69 -19.98
CA GLU A 106 -11.88 9.75 -19.93
C GLU A 106 -11.96 8.92 -18.64
N GLY A 107 -11.35 9.41 -17.55
CA GLY A 107 -11.27 8.74 -16.25
C GLY A 107 -9.93 8.04 -15.98
N LEU A 108 -8.92 8.18 -16.85
CA LEU A 108 -7.59 7.59 -16.67
C LEU A 108 -6.60 8.52 -15.95
N SER A 109 -7.02 9.74 -15.61
CA SER A 109 -6.15 10.74 -14.98
C SER A 109 -5.55 10.29 -13.64
N TRP A 110 -6.09 9.26 -12.97
CA TRP A 110 -5.50 8.61 -11.80
C TRP A 110 -4.02 8.26 -12.00
N LEU A 111 -3.64 7.85 -13.23
CA LEU A 111 -2.27 7.55 -13.63
C LEU A 111 -1.32 8.77 -13.52
N ARG A 112 -1.85 10.00 -13.47
CA ARG A 112 -1.09 11.24 -13.27
C ARG A 112 -0.75 11.50 -11.81
N SER A 113 -1.27 10.71 -10.88
CA SER A 113 -1.02 10.83 -9.44
C SER A 113 -0.42 9.58 -8.82
N MET A 114 -0.55 8.41 -9.43
CA MET A 114 -0.09 7.13 -8.87
C MET A 114 1.40 7.15 -8.50
N SER A 115 1.72 7.07 -7.21
CA SER A 115 3.08 6.96 -6.65
C SER A 115 2.98 6.66 -5.15
N GLY A 116 3.93 5.89 -4.61
CA GLY A 116 4.01 5.54 -3.18
C GLY A 116 3.88 4.05 -2.92
N LEU A 117 4.31 3.62 -1.73
CA LEU A 117 4.19 2.22 -1.30
C LEU A 117 2.73 1.78 -1.27
N VAL A 118 1.80 2.59 -0.79
CA VAL A 118 0.36 2.28 -0.79
C VAL A 118 -0.32 3.37 -1.58
N VAL A 119 -1.22 3.01 -2.49
CA VAL A 119 -2.20 3.93 -3.06
C VAL A 119 -3.57 3.30 -2.92
N THR A 120 -4.47 3.95 -2.19
CA THR A 120 -5.80 3.40 -1.92
C THR A 120 -6.74 3.64 -3.10
N ALA A 121 -7.37 2.57 -3.57
CA ALA A 121 -8.42 2.62 -4.58
C ALA A 121 -9.79 2.35 -3.95
N GLY A 122 -10.79 3.15 -4.32
CA GLY A 122 -12.08 3.21 -3.63
C GLY A 122 -12.72 4.60 -3.61
N LEU A 123 -13.73 4.85 -2.77
CA LEU A 123 -14.39 3.90 -1.84
C LEU A 123 -15.67 3.28 -2.41
N ASP A 124 -16.28 3.92 -3.41
CA ASP A 124 -17.47 3.41 -4.11
C ASP A 124 -17.10 2.57 -5.34
N HIS A 125 -15.85 2.66 -5.80
CA HIS A 125 -15.35 2.02 -7.01
C HIS A 125 -13.84 1.79 -6.99
N THR A 126 -13.39 0.68 -7.59
CA THR A 126 -11.98 0.39 -7.91
C THR A 126 -11.91 -0.33 -9.27
N LEU A 127 -10.69 -0.67 -9.72
CA LEU A 127 -10.37 -1.27 -11.04
C LEU A 127 -10.68 -0.29 -12.19
N PHE A 128 -11.00 -0.82 -13.37
CA PHE A 128 -11.33 0.00 -14.54
C PHE A 128 -12.69 0.68 -14.41
N GLY A 129 -12.74 1.92 -14.91
CA GLY A 129 -13.93 2.76 -14.89
C GLY A 129 -15.04 2.33 -15.83
N GLY A 130 -16.15 3.05 -15.78
CA GLY A 130 -17.35 2.80 -16.57
C GLY A 130 -18.57 3.57 -16.07
N ASP A 131 -19.65 3.53 -16.84
CA ASP A 131 -20.95 4.08 -16.44
C ASP A 131 -21.76 3.01 -15.70
N VAL A 132 -22.28 3.36 -14.52
CA VAL A 132 -23.11 2.48 -13.68
C VAL A 132 -24.39 3.17 -13.23
N ASP A 133 -25.41 2.38 -12.89
CA ASP A 133 -26.68 2.88 -12.37
C ASP A 133 -26.48 3.59 -11.01
N ALA A 134 -27.10 4.76 -10.89
CA ALA A 134 -27.10 5.61 -9.70
C ALA A 134 -28.51 5.85 -9.17
N GLY A 135 -29.51 5.11 -9.68
CA GLY A 135 -30.92 5.34 -9.39
C GLY A 135 -31.26 5.18 -7.90
N HIS A 136 -30.48 4.39 -7.17
CA HIS A 136 -30.62 4.21 -5.71
C HIS A 136 -30.41 5.50 -4.91
N TYR A 137 -29.74 6.52 -5.45
CA TYR A 137 -29.60 7.84 -4.84
C TYR A 137 -30.80 8.77 -5.09
N ARG A 138 -31.80 8.32 -5.87
CA ARG A 138 -33.11 8.97 -6.05
C ARG A 138 -33.02 10.42 -6.52
N TYR A 139 -32.02 10.72 -7.35
CA TYR A 139 -31.84 12.06 -7.92
C TYR A 139 -32.03 12.03 -9.44
N PRO A 140 -33.21 12.47 -9.95
CA PRO A 140 -33.53 12.37 -11.37
C PRO A 140 -32.50 12.97 -12.34
N PRO A 141 -31.79 14.08 -12.00
CA PRO A 141 -30.73 14.61 -12.87
C PRO A 141 -29.45 13.77 -12.95
N ARG A 142 -29.28 12.75 -12.08
CA ARG A 142 -28.09 11.87 -12.04
C ARG A 142 -28.54 10.40 -12.03
N PRO A 143 -29.06 9.89 -13.17
CA PRO A 143 -29.48 8.49 -13.26
C PRO A 143 -28.29 7.52 -13.29
N THR A 144 -27.10 7.98 -13.67
CA THR A 144 -25.87 7.20 -13.73
C THR A 144 -24.69 7.93 -13.09
N VAL A 145 -23.67 7.17 -12.69
CA VAL A 145 -22.34 7.69 -12.31
C VAL A 145 -21.32 7.11 -13.28
N ARG A 146 -20.39 7.96 -13.75
CA ARG A 146 -19.19 7.50 -14.42
C ARG A 146 -18.04 7.41 -13.43
N HIS A 147 -17.43 6.24 -13.33
CA HIS A 147 -16.20 6.04 -12.56
C HIS A 147 -14.97 6.10 -13.46
N GLY A 148 -13.89 6.65 -12.94
CA GLY A 148 -12.54 6.54 -13.52
C GLY A 148 -11.75 5.41 -12.87
N LEU A 149 -10.56 5.15 -13.39
CA LEU A 149 -9.64 4.13 -12.90
C LEU A 149 -9.39 4.29 -11.39
N HIS A 150 -9.63 3.24 -10.62
CA HIS A 150 -9.36 3.13 -9.18
C HIS A 150 -10.13 4.10 -8.27
N GLY A 151 -11.17 4.76 -8.79
CA GLY A 151 -11.97 5.70 -8.00
C GLY A 151 -11.20 6.99 -7.72
N ARG A 152 -11.42 7.61 -6.56
CA ARG A 152 -10.91 8.97 -6.28
C ARG A 152 -10.27 9.16 -4.92
N VAL A 153 -10.40 8.19 -4.01
CA VAL A 153 -9.99 8.34 -2.61
C VAL A 153 -8.52 8.75 -2.45
N ALA A 154 -7.59 8.20 -3.26
CA ALA A 154 -6.16 8.54 -3.26
C ALA A 154 -5.85 10.04 -3.43
N ASN A 155 -6.78 10.82 -3.98
CA ASN A 155 -6.65 12.25 -4.21
C ASN A 155 -7.64 13.07 -3.34
N ILE A 156 -8.10 12.52 -2.22
CA ILE A 156 -8.90 13.26 -1.22
C ILE A 156 -8.02 13.52 0.01
N PRO A 157 -7.84 14.80 0.41
CA PRO A 157 -7.14 15.14 1.63
C PRO A 157 -7.84 14.61 2.89
N ALA A 158 -7.08 14.01 3.80
CA ALA A 158 -7.61 13.59 5.09
C ALA A 158 -7.73 14.78 6.07
N ARG A 159 -8.77 14.73 6.89
CA ARG A 159 -8.80 15.43 8.17
C ARG A 159 -7.92 14.65 9.14
N LEU A 160 -6.74 15.20 9.43
CA LEU A 160 -5.84 14.64 10.43
C LEU A 160 -6.48 14.74 11.82
N ILE A 161 -6.74 13.60 12.46
CA ILE A 161 -7.32 13.52 13.80
C ILE A 161 -6.21 13.70 14.84
N GLY A 162 -5.07 13.03 14.64
CA GLY A 162 -3.92 13.15 15.52
C GLY A 162 -2.75 12.28 15.08
N TYR A 163 -1.61 12.50 15.72
CA TYR A 163 -0.43 11.65 15.61
C TYR A 163 0.41 11.83 16.88
N GLY A 164 1.24 10.84 17.17
CA GLY A 164 2.14 10.90 18.31
C GLY A 164 2.73 9.55 18.66
N HIS A 165 3.08 9.40 19.93
CA HIS A 165 3.54 8.15 20.47
C HIS A 165 2.93 7.89 21.84
N GLU A 166 2.69 6.63 22.14
CA GLU A 166 2.13 6.18 23.43
C GLU A 166 2.99 5.06 23.99
N TRP A 167 3.20 5.10 25.31
CA TRP A 167 3.86 4.03 26.04
C TRP A 167 2.82 3.10 26.64
N THR A 168 2.92 1.81 26.37
CA THR A 168 2.08 0.78 26.98
C THR A 168 2.55 0.49 28.40
N SER A 169 1.73 -0.26 29.17
CA SER A 169 2.11 -0.76 30.49
C SER A 169 3.30 -1.73 30.47
N GLU A 170 3.62 -2.30 29.31
CA GLU A 170 4.72 -3.24 29.09
C GLU A 170 6.00 -2.55 28.60
N ASP A 171 6.07 -1.22 28.74
CA ASP A 171 7.23 -0.40 28.33
C ASP A 171 7.54 -0.48 26.82
N ARG A 172 6.52 -0.77 26.00
CA ARG A 172 6.58 -0.65 24.53
C ARG A 172 6.08 0.73 24.11
N CYS A 173 6.76 1.36 23.15
CA CYS A 173 6.33 2.63 22.58
C CYS A 173 5.73 2.40 21.18
N VAL A 174 4.47 2.79 21.00
CA VAL A 174 3.77 2.74 19.71
C VAL A 174 3.73 4.14 19.13
N LEU A 175 4.29 4.31 17.94
CA LEU A 175 4.11 5.48 17.08
C LEU A 175 2.79 5.33 16.33
N TRP A 176 1.96 6.37 16.29
CA TRP A 176 0.67 6.29 15.61
C TRP A 176 0.28 7.59 14.90
N ALA A 177 -0.49 7.46 13.82
CA ALA A 177 -1.23 8.54 13.19
C ALA A 177 -2.65 8.07 12.84
N GLU A 178 -3.61 8.98 12.91
CA GLU A 178 -5.00 8.71 12.58
C GLU A 178 -5.64 9.89 11.87
N GLY A 179 -6.47 9.61 10.88
CA GLY A 179 -7.27 10.62 10.20
C GLY A 179 -8.44 10.02 9.46
N GLU A 180 -9.23 10.92 8.87
CA GLU A 180 -10.49 10.58 8.22
C GLU A 180 -10.56 11.24 6.84
N VAL A 181 -10.91 10.44 5.84
CA VAL A 181 -11.13 10.86 4.46
C VAL A 181 -12.63 10.76 4.19
N THR A 182 -13.23 11.84 3.69
CA THR A 182 -14.66 11.87 3.34
C THR A 182 -14.81 11.93 1.83
N GLN A 183 -15.33 10.85 1.23
CA GLN A 183 -15.79 10.85 -0.14
C GLN A 183 -17.30 11.07 -0.14
N ALA A 184 -17.74 12.26 -0.55
CA ALA A 184 -19.16 12.60 -0.55
C ALA A 184 -19.54 13.45 -1.75
N THR A 185 -20.79 13.34 -2.14
CA THR A 185 -21.43 14.24 -3.10
C THR A 185 -22.89 14.48 -2.71
N ASN A 186 -23.41 15.69 -3.00
CA ASN A 186 -24.83 15.93 -2.84
C ASN A 186 -25.61 15.06 -3.81
N PHE A 187 -26.67 14.42 -3.32
CA PHE A 187 -27.47 13.50 -4.13
C PHE A 187 -26.65 12.30 -4.65
N GLY A 188 -25.88 11.69 -3.75
CA GLY A 188 -25.04 10.55 -4.05
C GLY A 188 -24.44 9.90 -2.81
N GLU A 189 -23.28 9.29 -3.00
CA GLU A 189 -22.53 8.62 -1.97
C GLU A 189 -22.10 9.57 -0.84
N HIS A 190 -22.01 9.02 0.37
CA HIS A 190 -21.36 9.65 1.51
C HIS A 190 -20.64 8.56 2.31
N LEU A 191 -19.39 8.31 1.93
CA LEU A 191 -18.51 7.32 2.55
C LEU A 191 -17.39 8.04 3.33
N THR A 192 -17.07 7.51 4.49
CA THR A 192 -15.91 7.94 5.28
C THR A 192 -14.94 6.78 5.45
N LEU A 193 -13.66 7.02 5.19
CA LEU A 193 -12.57 6.13 5.55
C LEU A 193 -11.87 6.71 6.79
N ARG A 194 -11.93 6.01 7.92
CA ARG A 194 -11.07 6.28 9.07
C ARG A 194 -9.86 5.36 8.99
N ARG A 195 -8.67 5.93 8.94
CA ARG A 195 -7.40 5.21 8.82
C ARG A 195 -6.54 5.44 10.06
N ARG A 196 -6.06 4.35 10.65
CA ARG A 196 -5.05 4.36 11.71
C ARG A 196 -3.81 3.62 11.23
N ILE A 197 -2.66 4.28 11.36
CA ILE A 197 -1.35 3.74 11.02
C ILE A 197 -0.51 3.69 12.28
N GLU A 198 0.12 2.54 12.52
CA GLU A 198 0.99 2.32 13.68
C GLU A 198 2.31 1.66 13.30
N ALA A 199 3.35 1.98 14.06
CA ALA A 199 4.62 1.29 14.05
C ALA A 199 5.20 1.27 15.46
N ASP A 200 5.95 0.24 15.82
CA ASP A 200 6.63 0.21 17.12
C ASP A 200 7.94 0.99 17.04
N LEU A 201 8.27 1.70 18.13
CA LEU A 201 9.63 2.20 18.32
C LEU A 201 10.60 1.00 18.32
N GLY A 202 11.62 1.05 17.47
CA GLY A 202 12.57 -0.02 17.22
C GLY A 202 12.03 -1.16 16.32
N GLY A 203 10.77 -1.08 15.89
CA GLY A 203 10.12 -2.07 15.04
C GLY A 203 10.38 -1.87 13.55
N THR A 204 10.00 -2.89 12.79
CA THR A 204 10.13 -2.94 11.32
C THR A 204 8.84 -3.36 10.63
N GLU A 205 7.71 -3.07 11.27
CA GLU A 205 6.37 -3.34 10.76
C GLU A 205 5.55 -2.05 10.74
N ILE A 206 4.73 -1.91 9.71
CA ILE A 206 3.65 -0.91 9.65
C ILE A 206 2.35 -1.66 9.76
N ARG A 207 1.48 -1.26 10.70
CA ARG A 207 0.13 -1.79 10.85
C ARG A 207 -0.86 -0.74 10.39
N LEU A 208 -1.75 -1.13 9.50
CA LEU A 208 -2.76 -0.30 8.90
C LEU A 208 -4.14 -0.86 9.25
N HIS A 209 -4.96 -0.05 9.91
CA HIS A 209 -6.33 -0.36 10.25
C HIS A 209 -7.26 0.67 9.65
N ASP A 210 -8.08 0.23 8.71
CA ASP A 210 -9.03 1.05 7.98
C ASP A 210 -10.46 0.65 8.29
N VAL A 211 -11.33 1.64 8.49
CA VAL A 211 -12.77 1.44 8.65
C VAL A 211 -13.51 2.34 7.66
N VAL A 212 -14.22 1.73 6.73
CA VAL A 212 -15.10 2.43 5.78
C VAL A 212 -16.53 2.37 6.30
N THR A 213 -17.17 3.53 6.44
CA THR A 213 -18.56 3.67 6.90
C THR A 213 -19.39 4.38 5.84
N ASN A 214 -20.62 3.92 5.59
CA ASN A 214 -21.62 4.73 4.90
C ASN A 214 -22.28 5.71 5.88
N ALA A 215 -21.89 6.97 5.80
CA ALA A 215 -22.45 8.06 6.58
C ALA A 215 -23.71 8.68 5.93
N GLY A 216 -24.03 8.29 4.69
CA GLY A 216 -25.26 8.63 3.99
C GLY A 216 -26.45 7.77 4.42
N PHE A 217 -27.64 8.11 3.90
CA PHE A 217 -28.87 7.36 4.18
C PHE A 217 -29.28 6.39 3.07
N ASP A 218 -28.78 6.58 1.84
CA ASP A 218 -29.01 5.67 0.74
C ASP A 218 -27.98 4.53 0.73
N PRO A 219 -28.38 3.29 0.39
CA PRO A 219 -27.44 2.20 0.16
C PRO A 219 -26.39 2.61 -0.86
N THR A 220 -25.12 2.38 -0.55
CA THR A 220 -23.98 2.81 -1.40
C THR A 220 -23.10 1.60 -1.72
N PRO A 221 -22.71 1.40 -3.00
CA PRO A 221 -21.76 0.35 -3.35
C PRO A 221 -20.41 0.62 -2.69
N HIS A 222 -19.68 -0.44 -2.37
CA HIS A 222 -18.36 -0.32 -1.79
C HIS A 222 -17.37 -1.28 -2.45
N MET A 223 -16.35 -0.72 -3.08
CA MET A 223 -15.20 -1.47 -3.58
C MET A 223 -13.92 -0.90 -2.98
N PHE A 224 -12.95 -1.77 -2.72
CA PHE A 224 -11.74 -1.37 -2.02
C PHE A 224 -10.55 -2.23 -2.47
N LEU A 225 -9.43 -1.59 -2.73
CA LEU A 225 -8.19 -2.23 -3.15
C LEU A 225 -7.02 -1.39 -2.65
N TYR A 226 -5.97 -2.05 -2.17
CA TYR A 226 -4.69 -1.39 -1.94
C TYR A 226 -3.78 -1.64 -3.13
N HIS A 227 -3.32 -0.58 -3.76
CA HIS A 227 -2.26 -0.69 -4.75
C HIS A 227 -0.91 -0.59 -4.03
N VAL A 228 -0.38 -1.74 -3.56
CA VAL A 228 0.88 -1.76 -2.80
C VAL A 228 2.06 -1.88 -3.75
N ASN A 229 2.76 -0.78 -4.01
CA ASN A 229 3.79 -0.69 -5.05
C ASN A 229 5.20 -0.77 -4.48
N VAL A 230 5.95 -1.77 -4.94
CA VAL A 230 7.36 -1.94 -4.61
C VAL A 230 8.22 -1.57 -5.82
N GLY A 231 9.31 -0.83 -5.58
CA GLY A 231 10.23 -0.36 -6.62
C GLY A 231 11.70 -0.47 -6.22
N TRP A 232 12.57 -0.02 -7.11
CA TRP A 232 14.02 0.00 -6.92
C TRP A 232 14.43 1.00 -5.80
N PRO A 233 15.51 0.75 -5.02
CA PRO A 233 16.51 -0.31 -5.14
C PRO A 233 16.19 -1.65 -4.47
N PHE A 234 15.09 -1.77 -3.73
CA PHE A 234 14.70 -3.07 -3.19
C PHE A 234 14.26 -4.04 -4.29
N LEU A 235 13.38 -3.59 -5.20
CA LEU A 235 13.07 -4.33 -6.41
C LEU A 235 14.32 -4.32 -7.30
N ASP A 236 14.90 -5.48 -7.53
CA ASP A 236 15.99 -5.71 -8.47
C ASP A 236 15.75 -6.97 -9.32
N SER A 237 16.52 -7.19 -10.37
CA SER A 237 16.51 -8.43 -11.12
C SER A 237 16.85 -9.62 -10.22
N GLY A 238 16.07 -10.69 -10.32
CA GLY A 238 16.15 -11.83 -9.42
C GLY A 238 15.38 -11.66 -8.12
N THR A 239 14.72 -10.51 -7.88
CA THR A 239 13.73 -10.40 -6.80
C THR A 239 12.58 -11.35 -7.10
N ARG A 240 12.17 -12.14 -6.09
CA ARG A 240 11.15 -13.18 -6.24
C ARG A 240 9.85 -12.80 -5.55
N PHE A 241 8.73 -13.06 -6.23
CA PHE A 241 7.40 -13.08 -5.64
C PHE A 241 7.18 -14.43 -4.95
N VAL A 242 6.75 -14.40 -3.69
CA VAL A 242 6.52 -15.59 -2.87
C VAL A 242 5.14 -15.49 -2.23
N ALA A 243 4.26 -16.42 -2.59
CA ALA A 243 2.94 -16.58 -1.99
C ALA A 243 2.48 -18.03 -2.12
N ASP A 244 1.49 -18.42 -1.32
CA ASP A 244 0.78 -19.69 -1.50
C ASP A 244 -0.36 -19.49 -2.51
N ILE A 245 -0.13 -19.90 -3.76
CA ILE A 245 -1.05 -19.72 -4.89
C ILE A 245 -1.73 -21.05 -5.21
N ASP A 246 -3.06 -21.12 -5.04
CA ASP A 246 -3.87 -22.26 -5.50
C ASP A 246 -3.99 -22.26 -7.02
N ALA A 247 -4.31 -21.10 -7.60
CA ALA A 247 -4.43 -20.93 -9.04
C ALA A 247 -4.29 -19.45 -9.47
N THR A 248 -3.71 -19.21 -10.64
CA THR A 248 -3.87 -17.96 -11.38
C THR A 248 -5.16 -18.03 -12.19
N VAL A 249 -6.18 -17.26 -11.80
CA VAL A 249 -7.54 -17.38 -12.33
C VAL A 249 -7.80 -16.47 -13.53
N TRP A 250 -6.99 -15.41 -13.68
CA TRP A 250 -7.05 -14.50 -14.81
C TRP A 250 -5.68 -13.84 -15.03
N GLN A 251 -5.42 -13.43 -16.27
CA GLN A 251 -4.25 -12.62 -16.62
C GLN A 251 -4.57 -11.67 -17.77
N SER A 252 -3.86 -10.54 -17.86
CA SER A 252 -4.02 -9.59 -18.96
C SER A 252 -3.51 -10.15 -20.29
N ASP A 253 -4.06 -9.65 -21.41
CA ASP A 253 -3.71 -10.13 -22.76
C ASP A 253 -2.21 -9.97 -23.08
N SER A 254 -1.58 -8.93 -22.54
CA SER A 254 -0.14 -8.62 -22.67
C SER A 254 0.78 -9.75 -22.18
N VAL A 255 0.29 -10.62 -21.27
CA VAL A 255 1.04 -11.78 -20.79
C VAL A 255 1.38 -12.74 -21.93
N ALA A 256 0.41 -13.04 -22.80
CA ALA A 256 0.61 -13.96 -23.91
C ALA A 256 1.60 -13.42 -24.96
N GLU A 257 1.71 -12.09 -25.08
CA GLU A 257 2.55 -11.43 -26.07
C GLU A 257 4.01 -11.29 -25.61
N GLN A 258 4.24 -10.97 -24.33
CA GLN A 258 5.57 -10.65 -23.82
C GLN A 258 6.22 -11.79 -23.01
N GLY A 259 5.42 -12.68 -22.40
CA GLY A 259 5.88 -13.96 -21.83
C GLY A 259 6.97 -13.87 -20.75
N VAL A 260 7.00 -12.80 -19.95
CA VAL A 260 7.96 -12.65 -18.84
C VAL A 260 7.57 -13.53 -17.64
N ASP A 261 8.56 -13.89 -16.82
CA ASP A 261 8.30 -14.57 -15.56
C ASP A 261 7.67 -13.59 -14.56
N HIS A 262 6.55 -13.99 -13.96
CA HIS A 262 5.85 -13.18 -12.95
C HIS A 262 6.26 -13.56 -11.53
N LEU A 263 7.06 -14.61 -11.33
CA LEU A 263 7.52 -15.04 -10.00
C LEU A 263 8.98 -14.64 -9.73
N CYS A 264 9.77 -14.39 -10.78
CA CYS A 264 11.14 -13.92 -10.69
C CYS A 264 11.34 -12.76 -11.67
N PHE A 265 11.66 -11.57 -11.16
CA PHE A 265 11.60 -10.37 -11.99
C PHE A 265 12.88 -10.11 -12.78
N ASP A 266 12.70 -9.70 -14.03
CA ASP A 266 13.77 -9.26 -14.93
C ASP A 266 14.13 -7.79 -14.74
N GLN A 267 15.28 -7.40 -15.29
CA GLN A 267 15.69 -6.00 -15.46
C GLN A 267 14.62 -5.17 -16.21
N PRO A 268 14.61 -3.83 -16.08
CA PRO A 268 13.70 -2.98 -16.84
C PRO A 268 13.75 -3.25 -18.35
N LEU A 269 12.58 -3.34 -18.98
CA LEU A 269 12.39 -3.73 -20.37
C LEU A 269 11.87 -2.54 -21.21
N PRO A 270 12.51 -2.26 -22.38
CA PRO A 270 12.04 -1.23 -23.31
C PRO A 270 10.65 -1.57 -23.85
N GLY A 271 9.74 -0.59 -23.84
CA GLY A 271 8.41 -0.76 -24.43
C GLY A 271 7.49 -1.76 -23.71
N PHE A 272 7.83 -2.20 -22.50
CA PHE A 272 7.00 -3.12 -21.72
C PHE A 272 5.59 -2.54 -21.50
N VAL A 273 4.58 -3.29 -21.91
CA VAL A 273 3.18 -3.10 -21.53
C VAL A 273 2.98 -3.82 -20.20
N GLU A 274 2.23 -3.20 -19.28
CA GLU A 274 1.96 -3.81 -17.98
C GLU A 274 1.34 -5.20 -18.11
N GLN A 275 1.54 -6.02 -17.09
CA GLN A 275 0.89 -7.32 -16.96
C GLN A 275 0.19 -7.40 -15.61
N VAL A 276 -1.01 -7.95 -15.60
CA VAL A 276 -1.77 -8.16 -14.37
C VAL A 276 -2.17 -9.61 -14.29
N TYR A 277 -2.00 -10.21 -13.12
CA TYR A 277 -2.45 -11.56 -12.80
C TYR A 277 -3.44 -11.48 -11.63
N GLU A 278 -4.58 -12.17 -11.72
CA GLU A 278 -5.44 -12.42 -10.57
C GLU A 278 -5.12 -13.81 -10.02
N HIS A 279 -4.65 -13.86 -8.78
CA HIS A 279 -4.31 -15.09 -8.09
C HIS A 279 -5.36 -15.43 -7.04
N ARG A 280 -5.76 -16.69 -6.99
CA ARG A 280 -6.43 -17.27 -5.84
C ARG A 280 -5.37 -17.73 -4.86
N LEU A 281 -5.21 -16.99 -3.77
CA LEU A 281 -4.28 -17.31 -2.71
C LEU A 281 -4.90 -18.28 -1.70
N VAL A 282 -4.05 -19.07 -1.06
CA VAL A 282 -4.43 -19.88 0.10
C VAL A 282 -4.23 -19.04 1.36
N ALA A 283 -5.23 -19.01 2.24
CA ALA A 283 -5.10 -18.36 3.53
C ALA A 283 -4.38 -19.28 4.52
N ASP A 284 -3.55 -18.70 5.39
CA ASP A 284 -2.91 -19.44 6.48
C ASP A 284 -3.91 -19.88 7.56
N GLU A 285 -3.43 -20.59 8.59
CA GLU A 285 -4.27 -21.05 9.71
C GLU A 285 -4.93 -19.91 10.50
N GLN A 286 -4.46 -18.67 10.36
CA GLN A 286 -5.03 -17.47 10.97
C GLN A 286 -6.01 -16.74 10.02
N GLY A 287 -6.29 -17.30 8.83
CA GLY A 287 -7.16 -16.68 7.83
C GLY A 287 -6.50 -15.49 7.12
N ARG A 288 -5.16 -15.45 7.04
CA ARG A 288 -4.42 -14.35 6.43
C ARG A 288 -3.84 -14.75 5.08
N HIS A 289 -3.86 -13.84 4.11
CA HIS A 289 -3.03 -13.94 2.93
C HIS A 289 -1.69 -13.27 3.22
N ARG A 290 -0.59 -13.99 3.00
CA ARG A 290 0.78 -13.46 3.11
C ARG A 290 1.47 -13.57 1.77
N VAL A 291 1.93 -12.43 1.28
CA VAL A 291 2.62 -12.30 0.00
C VAL A 291 3.89 -11.51 0.24
N ALA A 292 5.02 -12.06 -0.21
CA ALA A 292 6.31 -11.45 -0.01
C ALA A 292 7.05 -11.22 -1.33
N LEU A 293 7.86 -10.17 -1.35
CA LEU A 293 8.94 -9.98 -2.29
C LEU A 293 10.26 -10.25 -1.57
N VAL A 294 11.13 -11.05 -2.19
CA VAL A 294 12.40 -11.48 -1.60
C VAL A 294 13.55 -11.07 -2.52
N ASN A 295 14.47 -10.25 -2.01
CA ASN A 295 15.70 -9.89 -2.69
C ASN A 295 16.90 -10.54 -1.97
N GLU A 296 17.37 -11.65 -2.51
CA GLU A 296 18.49 -12.43 -1.95
C GLU A 296 19.83 -11.69 -1.99
N ALA A 297 20.05 -10.84 -3.00
CA ALA A 297 21.28 -10.06 -3.13
C ALA A 297 21.42 -9.02 -2.01
N LEU A 298 20.31 -8.41 -1.59
CA LEU A 298 20.26 -7.51 -0.44
C LEU A 298 20.09 -8.25 0.90
N GLY A 299 19.71 -9.53 0.86
CA GLY A 299 19.34 -10.27 2.06
C GLY A 299 18.08 -9.72 2.73
N GLN A 300 17.20 -9.04 1.98
CA GLN A 300 16.01 -8.35 2.50
C GLN A 300 14.71 -8.95 1.93
N SER A 301 13.61 -8.78 2.68
CA SER A 301 12.25 -9.07 2.24
C SER A 301 11.27 -7.96 2.60
N PHE A 302 10.21 -7.88 1.82
CA PHE A 302 9.02 -7.09 2.08
C PHE A 302 7.81 -8.02 2.02
N GLU A 303 7.02 -8.08 3.08
CA GLU A 303 5.81 -8.91 3.16
C GLU A 303 4.57 -8.03 3.38
N LEU A 304 3.52 -8.34 2.63
CA LEU A 304 2.17 -7.86 2.83
C LEU A 304 1.33 -8.98 3.43
N ASP A 305 0.71 -8.70 4.56
CA ASP A 305 -0.17 -9.61 5.29
C ASP A 305 -1.55 -8.94 5.43
N VAL A 306 -2.60 -9.58 4.91
CA VAL A 306 -3.98 -9.08 4.91
C VAL A 306 -5.00 -10.13 5.34
N ASP A 307 -6.14 -9.67 5.87
CA ASP A 307 -7.28 -10.55 6.14
C ASP A 307 -7.88 -11.06 4.83
N ALA A 308 -7.87 -12.38 4.63
CA ALA A 308 -8.39 -13.02 3.43
C ALA A 308 -9.90 -12.82 3.26
N ALA A 309 -10.67 -12.70 4.35
CA ALA A 309 -12.10 -12.44 4.28
C ALA A 309 -12.41 -10.98 3.91
N ALA A 310 -11.52 -10.05 4.28
CA ALA A 310 -11.64 -8.65 3.89
C ALA A 310 -11.22 -8.42 2.44
N PHE A 311 -10.21 -9.16 1.96
CA PHE A 311 -9.66 -9.11 0.61
C PHE A 311 -9.63 -10.48 -0.06
N PRO A 312 -10.79 -10.97 -0.55
CA PRO A 312 -10.90 -12.30 -1.16
C PRO A 312 -10.25 -12.42 -2.55
N HIS A 313 -9.85 -11.31 -3.17
CA HIS A 313 -9.16 -11.27 -4.45
C HIS A 313 -7.76 -10.67 -4.29
N PHE A 314 -6.81 -11.12 -5.11
CA PHE A 314 -5.46 -10.60 -5.09
C PHE A 314 -4.93 -10.44 -6.50
N PHE A 315 -4.50 -9.23 -6.86
CA PHE A 315 -3.79 -8.98 -8.10
C PHE A 315 -2.30 -8.82 -7.88
N GLN A 316 -1.56 -9.29 -8.88
CA GLN A 316 -0.15 -9.00 -9.03
C GLN A 316 0.01 -8.15 -10.29
N TRP A 317 0.40 -6.89 -10.12
CA TRP A 317 0.70 -5.98 -11.23
C TRP A 317 2.20 -5.94 -11.49
N LEU A 318 2.59 -6.12 -12.74
CA LEU A 318 3.95 -5.99 -13.21
C LEU A 318 4.02 -4.81 -14.15
N ASN A 319 4.85 -3.85 -13.79
CA ASN A 319 5.26 -2.77 -14.68
C ASN A 319 6.76 -2.83 -14.82
N LEU A 320 7.27 -3.80 -15.58
CA LEU A 320 8.70 -3.97 -15.80
C LEU A 320 9.29 -2.95 -16.79
N ARG A 321 8.64 -1.80 -16.99
CA ARG A 321 9.00 -0.82 -18.01
C ARG A 321 10.16 0.09 -17.58
N GLU A 322 11.04 0.42 -18.52
CA GLU A 322 12.04 1.47 -18.33
C GLU A 322 11.41 2.79 -17.84
N GLY A 323 11.95 3.33 -16.74
CA GLY A 323 11.45 4.56 -16.10
C GLY A 323 10.10 4.44 -15.40
N GLY A 324 9.54 3.23 -15.29
CA GLY A 324 8.30 2.93 -14.55
C GLY A 324 8.38 1.68 -13.68
N TRP A 325 9.59 1.12 -13.51
CA TRP A 325 9.84 -0.22 -12.97
C TRP A 325 9.25 -0.43 -11.57
N ALA A 326 8.21 -1.25 -11.47
CA ALA A 326 7.49 -1.54 -10.23
C ALA A 326 6.74 -2.88 -10.28
N VAL A 327 6.46 -3.41 -9.09
CA VAL A 327 5.55 -4.54 -8.88
C VAL A 327 4.49 -4.17 -7.84
N GLY A 328 3.23 -4.43 -8.15
CA GLY A 328 2.07 -4.22 -7.29
C GLY A 328 1.63 -5.49 -6.60
N LEU A 329 1.38 -5.41 -5.29
CA LEU A 329 0.66 -6.41 -4.50
C LEU A 329 -0.72 -5.85 -4.17
N GLU A 330 -1.78 -6.41 -4.74
CA GLU A 330 -3.08 -5.75 -4.79
C GLU A 330 -4.20 -6.58 -4.17
N PRO A 331 -4.29 -6.61 -2.83
CA PRO A 331 -5.45 -7.18 -2.17
C PRO A 331 -6.70 -6.36 -2.51
N SER A 332 -7.77 -7.04 -2.92
CA SER A 332 -8.99 -6.43 -3.46
C SER A 332 -10.25 -7.09 -2.91
N THR A 333 -11.31 -6.29 -2.78
CA THR A 333 -12.64 -6.79 -2.41
C THR A 333 -13.38 -7.47 -3.56
N HIS A 334 -12.99 -7.23 -4.81
CA HIS A 334 -13.66 -7.75 -6.01
C HIS A 334 -12.66 -8.24 -7.07
N ALA A 335 -13.13 -9.18 -7.89
CA ALA A 335 -12.43 -9.73 -9.05
C ALA A 335 -12.21 -8.70 -10.16
N VAL A 336 -11.31 -9.01 -11.10
CA VAL A 336 -10.95 -8.12 -12.23
C VAL A 336 -12.15 -7.68 -13.08
N ALA A 337 -13.23 -8.47 -13.10
CA ALA A 337 -14.44 -8.17 -13.86
C ALA A 337 -15.15 -6.87 -13.42
N GLY A 338 -14.87 -6.40 -12.20
CA GLY A 338 -15.25 -5.06 -11.75
C GLY A 338 -16.72 -4.85 -11.41
N ASP A 339 -17.10 -3.57 -11.31
CA ASP A 339 -18.39 -3.13 -10.73
C ASP A 339 -19.61 -3.73 -11.45
N ALA A 340 -19.67 -3.62 -12.78
CA ALA A 340 -20.83 -4.06 -13.55
C ALA A 340 -21.10 -5.56 -13.38
N ALA A 341 -20.05 -6.39 -13.46
CA ALA A 341 -20.15 -7.82 -13.25
C ALA A 341 -20.58 -8.14 -11.81
N ALA A 342 -20.00 -7.45 -10.82
CA ALA A 342 -20.35 -7.65 -9.41
C ALA A 342 -21.82 -7.29 -9.10
N ARG A 343 -22.41 -6.33 -9.82
CA ARG A 343 -23.85 -6.03 -9.72
C ARG A 343 -24.70 -7.11 -10.36
N GLU A 344 -24.27 -7.62 -11.52
CA GLU A 344 -25.00 -8.64 -12.28
C GLU A 344 -25.04 -9.98 -11.54
N ASP A 345 -23.92 -10.41 -10.97
CA ASP A 345 -23.81 -11.68 -10.24
C ASP A 345 -24.20 -11.59 -8.75
N GLY A 346 -24.46 -10.37 -8.25
CA GLY A 346 -24.89 -10.10 -6.89
C GLY A 346 -23.77 -10.08 -5.84
N SER A 347 -22.50 -10.14 -6.26
CA SER A 347 -21.34 -10.04 -5.36
C SER A 347 -21.02 -8.62 -4.88
N MET A 348 -21.60 -7.60 -5.51
CA MET A 348 -21.40 -6.20 -5.15
C MET A 348 -21.72 -5.97 -3.67
N ILE A 349 -20.76 -5.37 -2.96
CA ILE A 349 -20.92 -5.00 -1.56
C ILE A 349 -21.77 -3.72 -1.48
N TRP A 350 -22.86 -3.77 -0.73
CA TRP A 350 -23.69 -2.61 -0.43
C TRP A 350 -23.63 -2.27 1.05
N LEU A 351 -23.32 -1.02 1.37
CA LEU A 351 -23.36 -0.51 2.73
C LEU A 351 -24.64 0.32 2.92
N ALA A 352 -25.49 -0.08 3.86
CA ALA A 352 -26.58 0.75 4.35
C ALA A 352 -26.08 1.82 5.33
N HIS A 353 -26.94 2.76 5.72
CA HIS A 353 -26.60 3.79 6.71
C HIS A 353 -25.96 3.21 7.97
N GLY A 354 -24.80 3.73 8.34
CA GLY A 354 -24.05 3.32 9.54
C GLY A 354 -23.39 1.95 9.44
N GLN A 355 -23.56 1.20 8.35
CA GLN A 355 -22.82 -0.04 8.14
C GLN A 355 -21.36 0.25 7.82
N GLN A 356 -20.51 -0.66 8.29
CA GLN A 356 -19.05 -0.53 8.24
C GLN A 356 -18.41 -1.77 7.65
N ARG A 357 -17.24 -1.60 7.04
CA ARG A 357 -16.28 -2.67 6.78
C ARG A 357 -14.90 -2.25 7.27
N SER A 358 -14.18 -3.22 7.82
CA SER A 358 -12.83 -3.02 8.35
C SER A 358 -11.81 -3.78 7.51
N TYR A 359 -10.61 -3.20 7.41
CA TYR A 359 -9.51 -3.74 6.62
C TYR A 359 -8.22 -3.64 7.46
N ASP A 360 -7.66 -4.80 7.81
CA ASP A 360 -6.44 -4.92 8.61
C ASP A 360 -5.28 -5.44 7.77
N SER A 361 -4.23 -4.64 7.68
CA SER A 361 -3.03 -4.96 6.89
C SER A 361 -1.75 -4.72 7.68
N VAL A 362 -0.78 -5.60 7.50
CA VAL A 362 0.56 -5.48 8.08
C VAL A 362 1.58 -5.53 6.96
N PHE A 363 2.48 -4.55 6.97
CA PHE A 363 3.63 -4.47 6.07
C PHE A 363 4.88 -4.78 6.88
N ARG A 364 5.56 -5.89 6.57
CA ARG A 364 6.78 -6.29 7.29
C ARG A 364 8.00 -6.08 6.42
N PHE A 365 9.01 -5.46 7.01
CA PHE A 365 10.29 -5.18 6.39
C PHE A 365 11.37 -5.88 7.21
N GLY A 366 12.29 -6.60 6.57
CA GLY A 366 13.31 -7.31 7.34
C GLY A 366 14.34 -8.02 6.51
N GLY A 367 15.22 -8.73 7.22
CA GLY A 367 16.11 -9.69 6.59
C GLY A 367 15.33 -10.92 6.13
N ILE A 368 15.89 -11.67 5.18
CA ILE A 368 15.36 -12.97 4.80
C ILE A 368 15.48 -13.92 5.99
N THR A 369 14.42 -14.04 6.78
CA THR A 369 14.24 -15.22 7.63
C THR A 369 14.18 -16.42 6.70
N ALA A 370 14.97 -17.45 6.97
CA ALA A 370 14.87 -18.73 6.28
C ALA A 370 13.45 -19.30 6.51
N THR A 371 12.51 -18.96 5.64
CA THR A 371 11.17 -19.53 5.63
C THR A 371 11.26 -20.92 5.01
N ARG A 372 10.53 -21.83 5.67
CA ARG A 372 10.53 -23.29 5.50
C ARG A 372 9.95 -23.76 4.18
#